data_AF-A0A526YLV7-F1
#
_entry.id   AF-A0A526YLV7-F1
#
_cell.length_a   1.000
_cell.length_b   1.000
_cell.length_c   1.000
_cell.angle_alpha   90.00
_cell.angle_beta   90.00
_cell.angle_gamma   90.00
#
_symmetry.space_group_name_H-M   'P 1'
#
loop_
_entity.id
_entity.type
_entity.pdbx_description
1 polymer ?
#
loop_
_entity_poly.entity_id
_entity_poly.type
_entity_poly.pdbx_seq_one_letter_code
_entity_poly.pdbx_strand_id
1 'polypeptide(L)'
;VRAELGLPISVGVARTKHLAKIASQVAKPDGLVVVDPRHELEFLHDLPVELMWGVGPVTRERLAGIGVRTIGELARTNGGSLER
;
A
#
# COMPACT_ATOMS: atom_id res chain seq x y z
N VAL A 1 14.55 6.62 -18.25
CA VAL A 1 13.15 6.80 -18.72
C VAL A 1 12.92 8.21 -19.26
N ARG A 2 12.88 9.28 -18.45
CA ARG A 2 12.63 10.65 -18.96
C ARG A 2 13.58 11.11 -20.08
N ALA A 3 14.89 10.95 -19.91
CA ALA A 3 15.88 11.41 -20.90
C ALA A 3 15.82 10.65 -22.23
N GLU A 4 15.43 9.38 -22.21
CA GLU A 4 15.45 8.49 -23.38
C GLU A 4 14.07 8.40 -24.06
N LEU A 5 12.98 8.42 -23.28
CA LEU A 5 11.62 8.16 -23.74
C LEU A 5 10.65 9.33 -23.51
N GLY A 6 11.04 10.37 -22.78
CA GLY A 6 10.16 11.51 -22.45
C GLY A 6 9.03 11.20 -21.47
N LEU A 7 8.94 9.99 -20.93
CA LEU A 7 7.83 9.55 -20.07
C LEU A 7 8.08 9.83 -18.57
N PRO A 8 7.12 10.40 -17.82
CA PRO A 8 7.18 10.51 -16.36
C PRO A 8 6.97 9.14 -15.71
N ILE A 9 7.65 8.89 -14.59
CA ILE A 9 7.46 7.66 -13.81
C ILE A 9 7.49 7.95 -12.31
N SER A 10 6.79 7.12 -11.55
CA SER A 10 6.86 7.14 -10.09
C SER A 10 7.57 5.89 -9.58
N VAL A 11 8.43 6.05 -8.58
CA VAL A 11 9.30 4.99 -8.06
C VAL A 11 9.08 4.82 -6.57
N GLY A 12 8.94 3.57 -6.14
CA GLY A 12 8.87 3.19 -4.73
C GLY A 12 10.00 2.20 -4.41
N VAL A 13 10.72 2.45 -3.32
CA VAL A 13 11.83 1.60 -2.85
C VAL A 13 11.51 1.12 -1.44
N ALA A 14 11.58 -0.18 -1.22
CA ALA A 14 11.37 -0.80 0.09
C ALA A 14 11.96 -2.22 0.12
N ARG A 15 11.97 -2.87 1.30
CA ARG A 15 12.55 -4.23 1.48
C ARG A 15 11.79 -5.34 0.76
N THR A 16 10.50 -5.16 0.49
CA THR A 16 9.66 -6.18 -0.15
C THR A 16 8.98 -5.64 -1.40
N LYS A 17 8.65 -6.52 -2.35
CA LYS A 17 7.96 -6.15 -3.60
C LYS A 17 6.61 -5.49 -3.34
N HIS A 18 5.86 -6.01 -2.38
CA HIS A 18 4.54 -5.50 -2.04
C HIS A 18 4.64 -4.07 -1.45
N LEU A 19 5.53 -3.85 -0.48
CA LEU A 19 5.74 -2.52 0.08
C LEU A 19 6.30 -1.52 -0.95
N ALA A 20 7.25 -1.94 -1.80
CA ALA A 20 7.78 -1.10 -2.86
C ALA A 20 6.68 -0.70 -3.87
N LYS A 21 5.73 -1.61 -4.14
CA LYS A 21 4.59 -1.33 -5.02
C LYS A 21 3.56 -0.38 -4.39
N ILE A 22 3.35 -0.45 -3.07
CA ILE A 22 2.54 0.53 -2.34
C ILE A 22 3.23 1.90 -2.39
N ALA A 23 4.51 1.95 -2.04
CA ALA A 23 5.31 3.17 -2.07
C ALA A 23 5.31 3.83 -3.46
N SER A 24 5.35 3.06 -4.54
CA SER A 24 5.29 3.62 -5.89
C SER A 24 3.93 4.17 -6.28
N GLN A 25 2.84 3.72 -5.63
CA GLN A 25 1.53 4.38 -5.77
C GLN A 25 1.50 5.71 -5.01
N VAL A 26 2.03 5.74 -3.79
CA VAL A 26 2.13 6.95 -2.97
C VAL A 26 3.01 8.00 -3.65
N ALA A 27 4.06 7.57 -4.35
CA ALA A 27 4.98 8.43 -5.09
C ALA A 27 4.37 9.08 -6.35
N LYS A 28 3.11 8.80 -6.71
CA LYS A 28 2.49 9.37 -7.90
C LYS A 28 1.99 10.80 -7.68
N PRO A 29 2.02 11.66 -8.72
CA PRO A 29 2.67 11.46 -10.03
C PRO A 29 4.17 11.87 -10.02
N ASP A 30 4.98 11.27 -10.90
CA ASP A 30 6.41 11.61 -11.17
C ASP A 30 7.34 11.73 -9.95
N GLY A 31 7.01 11.10 -8.82
CA GLY A 31 7.79 11.16 -7.59
C GLY A 31 8.61 9.91 -7.26
N LEU A 32 9.38 10.02 -6.17
CA LEU A 32 10.18 8.96 -5.58
C LEU A 32 9.87 8.86 -4.09
N VAL A 33 9.50 7.67 -3.62
CA VAL A 33 9.37 7.35 -2.19
C VAL A 33 10.35 6.23 -1.85
N VAL A 34 11.18 6.46 -0.84
CA VAL A 34 12.05 5.44 -0.24
C VAL A 34 11.54 5.20 1.18
N VAL A 35 11.08 3.98 1.46
CA VAL A 35 10.58 3.61 2.78
C VAL A 35 11.75 3.16 3.64
N ASP A 36 11.97 3.84 4.77
CA ASP A 36 12.98 3.44 5.74
C ASP A 36 12.60 2.06 6.34
N PRO A 37 13.48 1.05 6.25
CA PRO A 37 13.32 -0.25 6.89
C PRO A 37 12.93 -0.19 8.38
N ARG A 38 13.28 0.86 9.12
CA ARG A 38 12.95 1.02 10.55
C ARG A 38 11.55 1.54 10.80
N HIS A 39 10.93 2.16 9.80
CA HIS A 39 9.65 2.87 9.91
C HIS A 39 8.58 2.31 8.95
N GLU A 40 8.74 1.07 8.45
CA GLU A 40 7.80 0.48 7.47
C GLU A 40 6.36 0.38 7.99
N LEU A 41 6.17 0.03 9.27
CA LEU A 41 4.85 -0.07 9.87
C LEU A 41 4.17 1.29 10.01
N GLU A 42 4.92 2.31 10.44
CA GLU A 42 4.42 3.68 10.53
C GLU A 42 4.02 4.20 9.15
N PHE A 43 4.84 3.96 8.13
CA PHE A 43 4.51 4.28 6.74
C PHE A 43 3.24 3.56 6.27
N LEU A 44 3.06 2.29 6.63
CA LEU A 44 1.92 1.47 6.17
C LEU A 44 0.61 1.80 6.87
N HIS A 45 0.63 1.99 8.19
CA HIS A 45 -0.59 1.96 8.99
C HIS A 45 -1.60 3.06 8.66
N ASP A 46 -1.12 4.23 8.24
CA ASP A 46 -1.98 5.37 7.88
C ASP A 46 -2.51 5.28 6.44
N LEU A 47 -2.03 4.31 5.64
CA LEU A 47 -2.44 4.19 4.25
C LEU A 47 -3.80 3.49 4.10
N PRO A 48 -4.57 3.85 3.05
CA PRO A 48 -5.80 3.15 2.71
C PRO A 48 -5.56 1.66 2.45
N VAL A 49 -6.46 0.81 2.94
CA VAL A 49 -6.34 -0.65 2.81
C VAL A 49 -6.39 -1.13 1.35
N GLU A 50 -7.03 -0.37 0.46
CA GLU A 50 -7.11 -0.64 -0.99
C GLU A 50 -5.76 -0.56 -1.72
N LEU A 51 -4.71 -0.01 -1.10
CA LEU A 51 -3.36 -0.05 -1.68
C LEU A 51 -2.72 -1.44 -1.57
N MET A 52 -3.25 -2.34 -0.73
CA MET A 52 -2.73 -3.70 -0.60
C MET A 52 -3.11 -4.58 -1.79
N TRP A 53 -2.17 -5.38 -2.28
CA TRP A 53 -2.49 -6.48 -3.19
C TRP A 53 -3.53 -7.42 -2.58
N GLY A 54 -4.49 -7.84 -3.40
CA GLY A 54 -5.62 -8.67 -2.95
C GLY A 54 -6.83 -7.88 -2.45
N VAL A 55 -6.71 -6.57 -2.21
CA VAL A 55 -7.84 -5.71 -1.82
C VAL A 55 -8.39 -5.02 -3.06
N GLY A 56 -9.25 -5.75 -3.80
CA GLY A 56 -10.05 -5.18 -4.88
C GLY A 56 -11.29 -4.43 -4.37
N PRO A 57 -12.11 -3.84 -5.26
CA PRO A 57 -13.29 -3.06 -4.88
C PRO A 57 -14.27 -3.81 -3.96
N VAL A 58 -14.54 -5.08 -4.26
CA VAL A 58 -15.45 -5.93 -3.46
C VAL A 58 -14.89 -6.17 -2.06
N THR A 59 -13.60 -6.49 -1.94
CA THR A 59 -12.95 -6.69 -0.63
C THR A 59 -12.92 -5.40 0.16
N ARG A 60 -12.61 -4.27 -0.49
CA ARG A 60 -12.64 -2.94 0.13
C ARG A 60 -14.01 -2.63 0.72
N GLU A 61 -15.09 -2.86 -0.03
CA GLU A 61 -16.46 -2.62 0.44
C GLU A 61 -16.82 -3.50 1.64
N ARG A 62 -16.44 -4.78 1.62
CA ARG A 62 -16.62 -5.69 2.77
C ARG A 62 -15.86 -5.20 4.01
N LEU A 63 -14.59 -4.81 3.84
CA LEU A 63 -13.78 -4.26 4.93
C LEU A 63 -14.37 -2.95 5.48
N ALA A 64 -14.82 -2.06 4.61
CA ALA A 64 -15.49 -0.84 5.01
C ALA A 64 -16.79 -1.11 5.80
N GLY A 65 -17.53 -2.17 5.43
CA GLY A 65 -18.73 -2.62 6.13
C GLY A 65 -18.47 -3.07 7.58
N ILE A 66 -17.26 -3.51 7.91
CA ILE A 66 -16.83 -3.83 9.29
C ILE A 66 -15.97 -2.73 9.93
N GLY A 67 -15.94 -1.53 9.32
CA GLY A 67 -15.24 -0.36 9.86
C GLY A 67 -13.74 -0.28 9.53
N VAL A 68 -13.20 -1.15 8.68
CA VAL A 68 -11.79 -1.17 8.28
C VAL A 68 -11.58 -0.37 6.99
N ARG A 69 -10.79 0.70 7.06
CA ARG A 69 -10.45 1.61 5.95
C ARG A 69 -8.95 1.73 5.72
N THR A 70 -8.15 1.57 6.76
CA THR A 70 -6.68 1.67 6.70
C THR A 70 -6.01 0.31 6.88
N ILE A 71 -4.76 0.21 6.43
CA ILE A 71 -3.93 -0.98 6.65
C ILE A 71 -3.72 -1.21 8.15
N GLY A 72 -3.53 -0.13 8.93
CA GLY A 72 -3.38 -0.23 10.38
C GLY A 72 -4.64 -0.75 11.07
N GLU A 73 -5.83 -0.31 10.64
CA GLU A 73 -7.10 -0.87 11.14
C GLU A 73 -7.23 -2.36 10.82
N LEU A 74 -6.90 -2.77 9.59
CA LEU A 74 -6.91 -4.18 9.20
C LEU A 74 -5.96 -5.00 10.08
N ALA A 75 -4.74 -4.52 10.31
CA ALA A 75 -3.73 -5.19 11.13
C ALA A 75 -4.17 -5.40 12.60
N ARG A 76 -5.13 -4.60 13.09
CA ARG A 76 -5.70 -4.72 14.45
C ARG A 76 -6.92 -5.65 14.52
N THR A 77 -7.45 -6.11 13.39
CA THR A 77 -8.57 -7.05 13.39
C THR A 77 -8.11 -8.45 13.84
N ASN A 78 -8.86 -9.10 14.73
CA ASN A 78 -8.55 -10.44 15.20
C ASN A 78 -8.68 -11.46 14.05
N GLY A 79 -7.63 -12.25 13.79
CA GLY A 79 -7.47 -13.12 12.61
C GLY A 79 -8.43 -14.30 12.46
N GLY A 80 -9.55 -14.34 13.19
CA GLY A 80 -10.52 -15.44 13.15
C GLY A 80 -11.23 -15.62 11.80
N SER A 81 -11.00 -14.73 10.83
CA SER A 81 -11.57 -14.79 9.48
C SER A 81 -10.54 -15.18 8.40
N LEU A 82 -9.29 -15.49 8.75
CA LEU A 82 -8.24 -15.82 7.78
C LEU A 82 -8.07 -17.33 7.50
N GLU A 83 -8.90 -18.17 8.12
CA GLU A 83 -8.96 -19.59 7.83
C GLU A 83 -10.10 -19.87 6.83
N ARG A 84 -9.77 -20.66 5.80
CA ARG A 84 -10.76 -21.26 4.90
C ARG A 84 -11.43 -22.44 5.58
#